data_AF-A0A1F8SPH2-F1
#
_entry.id   AF-A0A1F8SPH2-F1
#
_cell.length_a   1.000
_cell.length_b   1.000
_cell.length_c   1.000
_cell.angle_alpha   90.00
_cell.angle_beta   90.00
_cell.angle_gamma   90.00
#
_symmetry.space_group_name_H-M   'P 1'
#
loop_
_entity.id
_entity.type
_entity.pdbx_description
1 polymer ?
#
loop_
_entity_poly.entity_id
_entity_poly.type
_entity_poly.pdbx_seq_one_letter_code
_entity_poly.pdbx_strand_id
1 'polypeptide(L)'
;MPVITIQVIKGVVLTSPEQKRELLKKMTDTFISVVGDVARPYTYCIIQETPVMEWSIAGTPLPDLPFLYGPEYAVMHKTSNELMRKYIESQANPSPTPSSNGGSAASSDSRKRAQAVWEGG
;
A
#
# COMPACT_ATOMS: atom_id res chain seq x y z
N MET A 1 -14.94 10.06 -11.55
CA MET A 1 -14.92 11.00 -10.41
C MET A 1 -13.83 10.55 -9.45
N PRO A 2 -12.59 11.01 -9.60
CA PRO A 2 -11.49 10.69 -8.67
C PRO A 2 -11.74 11.29 -7.28
N VAL A 3 -11.33 10.55 -6.25
CA VAL A 3 -11.40 10.99 -4.84
C VAL A 3 -10.03 10.83 -4.19
N ILE A 4 -9.53 11.91 -3.60
CA ILE A 4 -8.30 11.96 -2.82
C ILE A 4 -8.68 11.99 -1.35
N THR A 5 -8.32 10.94 -0.61
CA THR A 5 -8.59 10.85 0.83
C THR A 5 -7.29 11.03 1.61
N ILE A 6 -7.28 12.04 2.47
CA ILE A 6 -6.17 12.33 3.37
C ILE A 6 -6.58 11.86 4.77
N GLN A 7 -5.90 10.83 5.28
CA GLN A 7 -6.14 10.32 6.63
C GLN A 7 -5.06 10.85 7.57
N VAL A 8 -5.48 11.48 8.66
CA VAL A 8 -4.57 12.08 9.65
C VAL A 8 -5.09 11.92 11.07
N ILE A 9 -4.21 12.05 12.05
CA ILE A 9 -4.60 12.15 13.45
C ILE A 9 -5.03 13.60 13.73
N LYS A 10 -6.19 13.76 14.35
CA LYS A 10 -6.78 15.07 14.69
C LYS A 10 -5.80 15.90 15.52
N GLY A 11 -5.48 17.10 15.04
CA GLY A 11 -4.66 18.07 15.77
C GLY A 11 -3.17 17.77 15.88
N VAL A 12 -2.65 16.75 15.17
CA VAL A 12 -1.20 16.44 15.17
C VAL A 12 -0.47 17.16 14.04
N VAL A 13 -0.84 16.87 12.79
CA VAL A 13 -0.19 17.46 11.60
C VAL A 13 -0.96 18.63 10.99
N LEU A 14 -2.27 18.70 11.23
CA LEU A 14 -3.14 19.80 10.81
C LEU A 14 -3.74 20.43 12.06
N THR A 15 -3.18 21.55 12.50
CA THR A 15 -3.55 22.21 13.75
C THR A 15 -4.52 23.37 13.54
N SER A 16 -4.67 23.87 12.30
CA SER A 16 -5.56 24.98 11.97
C SER A 16 -6.54 24.66 10.81
N PRO A 17 -7.74 25.27 10.79
CA PRO A 17 -8.66 25.19 9.66
C PRO A 17 -8.07 25.70 8.34
N GLU A 18 -7.19 26.70 8.39
CA GLU A 18 -6.54 27.30 7.23
C GLU A 18 -5.58 26.31 6.57
N GLN A 19 -4.79 25.59 7.37
CA GLN A 19 -3.91 24.52 6.87
C GLN A 19 -4.72 23.42 6.16
N LYS A 20 -5.88 23.04 6.71
CA LYS A 20 -6.78 22.06 6.07
C LYS A 20 -7.27 22.55 4.71
N ARG A 21 -7.74 23.79 4.63
CA ARG A 21 -8.22 24.39 3.36
C ARG A 21 -7.09 24.50 2.32
N GLU A 22 -5.91 24.93 2.75
CA GLU A 22 -4.74 25.03 1.89
C GLU A 22 -4.32 23.66 1.36
N LEU A 23 -4.32 22.64 2.21
CA LEU A 23 -3.99 21.27 1.82
C LEU A 23 -4.96 20.73 0.76
N LEU A 24 -6.28 20.88 0.97
CA LEU A 24 -7.29 20.45 0.01
C LEU A 24 -7.09 21.11 -1.37
N LYS A 25 -6.78 22.41 -1.38
CA LYS A 25 -6.48 23.14 -2.63
C LYS A 25 -5.23 22.60 -3.30
N LYS A 26 -4.12 22.50 -2.58
CA LYS A 26 -2.83 22.05 -3.15
C LYS A 26 -2.88 20.62 -3.66
N MET A 27 -3.56 19.71 -2.95
CA MET A 27 -3.70 18.32 -3.39
C MET A 27 -4.55 18.22 -4.67
N THR A 28 -5.62 19.01 -4.76
CA THR A 28 -6.42 19.10 -5.99
C THR A 28 -5.60 19.66 -7.13
N ASP A 29 -4.90 20.78 -6.93
CA ASP A 29 -4.07 21.41 -7.97
C ASP A 29 -2.93 20.49 -8.44
N THR A 30 -2.33 19.72 -7.53
CA THR A 30 -1.31 18.71 -7.85
C THR A 30 -1.87 17.56 -8.68
N PHE A 31 -3.07 17.08 -8.36
CA PHE A 31 -3.71 16.03 -9.16
C PHE A 31 -4.02 16.53 -10.58
N ILE A 32 -4.53 17.75 -10.68
CA ILE A 32 -4.88 18.38 -11.96
C ILE A 32 -3.64 18.68 -12.81
N SER A 33 -2.50 19.02 -12.20
CA SER A 33 -1.26 19.24 -12.97
C SER A 33 -0.75 17.98 -13.67
N VAL A 34 -1.13 16.79 -13.18
CA VAL A 34 -0.77 15.49 -13.77
C VAL A 34 -1.81 15.04 -14.82
N VAL A 35 -3.09 15.20 -14.52
CA VAL A 35 -4.19 14.61 -15.30
C VAL A 35 -4.82 15.58 -16.32
N GLY A 36 -4.63 16.89 -16.13
CA GLY A 36 -5.19 17.96 -16.96
C GLY A 36 -6.48 18.56 -16.41
N ASP A 37 -6.76 19.81 -16.82
CA ASP A 37 -7.83 20.65 -16.26
C ASP A 37 -9.25 20.11 -16.45
N VAL A 38 -9.46 19.24 -17.44
CA VAL A 38 -10.76 18.57 -17.68
C VAL A 38 -11.25 17.78 -16.45
N ALA A 39 -10.33 17.32 -15.60
CA ALA A 39 -10.66 16.54 -14.40
C ALA A 39 -11.09 17.40 -13.20
N ARG A 40 -10.89 18.74 -13.23
CA ARG A 40 -11.12 19.64 -12.08
C ARG A 40 -12.52 19.58 -11.48
N PRO A 41 -13.62 19.67 -12.27
CA PRO A 41 -14.97 19.62 -11.68
C PRO A 41 -15.34 18.24 -11.11
N TYR A 42 -14.57 17.20 -11.42
CA TYR A 42 -14.84 15.82 -11.00
C TYR A 42 -13.90 15.31 -9.91
N THR A 43 -12.95 16.15 -9.47
CA THR A 43 -11.94 15.78 -8.47
C THR A 43 -12.41 16.18 -7.09
N TYR A 44 -12.57 15.18 -6.22
CA TYR A 44 -12.93 15.37 -4.82
C TYR A 44 -11.70 15.19 -3.94
N CYS A 45 -11.54 16.05 -2.94
CA CYS A 45 -10.50 15.91 -1.93
C CYS A 45 -11.13 16.02 -0.55
N ILE A 46 -10.84 15.06 0.33
CA ILE A 46 -11.43 14.96 1.67
C ILE A 46 -10.34 14.72 2.71
N ILE A 47 -10.53 15.27 3.90
CA ILE A 47 -9.70 15.01 5.08
C ILE A 47 -10.53 14.20 6.07
N GLN A 48 -10.01 13.06 6.48
CA GLN A 48 -10.57 12.21 7.52
C GLN A 48 -9.64 12.26 8.74
N GLU A 49 -10.19 12.65 9.87
CA GLU A 49 -9.43 12.80 11.11
C GLU A 49 -9.79 11.69 12.08
N THR A 50 -8.80 10.90 12.46
CA THR A 50 -8.91 9.91 13.53
C THR A 50 -8.60 10.58 14.88
N PRO A 51 -9.37 10.31 15.94
CA PRO A 51 -9.02 10.78 17.28
C PRO A 51 -7.62 10.34 17.72
N VAL A 52 -7.03 11.10 18.63
CA VAL A 52 -5.76 10.69 19.26
C VAL A 52 -5.94 9.36 19.98
N MET A 53 -4.88 8.55 20.01
CA MET A 53 -4.82 7.19 20.57
C MET A 53 -5.67 6.13 19.85
N GLU A 54 -6.44 6.51 18.83
CA GLU A 54 -7.21 5.59 17.98
C GLU A 54 -6.51 5.29 16.64
N TRP A 55 -5.30 5.81 16.46
CA TRP A 55 -4.38 5.43 15.39
C TRP A 55 -3.17 4.77 16.02
N SER A 56 -2.77 3.60 15.55
CA SER A 56 -1.56 2.92 16.05
C SER A 56 -0.59 2.53 14.94
N ILE A 57 0.67 2.39 15.31
CA ILE A 57 1.73 1.84 14.47
C ILE A 57 2.54 0.84 15.28
N ALA A 58 2.77 -0.35 14.73
CA ALA A 58 3.43 -1.46 15.42
C ALA A 58 2.77 -1.84 16.78
N GLY A 59 1.46 -1.61 16.93
CA GLY A 59 0.73 -1.85 18.17
C GLY A 59 0.76 -0.71 19.18
N THR A 60 1.53 0.35 18.93
CA THR A 60 1.61 1.52 19.81
C THR A 60 0.63 2.61 19.38
N PRO A 61 -0.31 3.05 20.24
CA PRO A 61 -1.19 4.18 19.95
C PRO A 61 -0.44 5.50 19.78
N LEU A 62 -0.90 6.36 18.88
CA LEU A 62 -0.28 7.65 18.53
C LEU A 62 -1.10 8.84 19.04
N PRO A 63 -0.49 10.00 19.34
CA PRO A 63 0.91 10.34 19.10
C PRO A 63 1.83 9.96 20.27
N ASP A 64 2.71 8.97 20.05
CA ASP A 64 3.82 8.67 20.96
C ASP A 64 5.13 9.06 20.28
N LEU A 65 5.53 10.33 20.47
CA LEU A 65 6.75 10.85 19.87
C LEU A 65 8.00 10.08 20.37
N PRO A 66 8.21 9.86 21.69
CA PRO A 66 9.32 9.05 22.19
C PRO A 66 9.45 7.68 21.51
N PHE A 67 8.34 7.00 21.26
CA PHE A 67 8.36 5.76 20.49
C PHE A 67 8.86 6.00 19.06
N LEU A 68 8.27 6.96 18.34
CA LEU A 68 8.60 7.21 16.93
C LEU A 68 10.06 7.62 16.66
N TYR A 69 10.72 8.32 17.58
CA TYR A 69 12.14 8.70 17.44
C TYR A 69 13.10 7.88 18.32
N GLY A 70 12.57 6.93 19.09
CA GLY A 70 13.33 6.16 20.07
C GLY A 70 14.20 5.06 19.44
N PRO A 71 15.18 4.55 20.22
CA PRO A 71 16.06 3.46 19.76
C PRO A 71 15.27 2.18 19.48
N GLU A 72 14.17 1.94 20.20
CA GLU A 72 13.31 0.77 20.03
C GLU A 72 12.70 0.72 18.62
N TYR A 73 12.06 1.80 18.19
CA TYR A 73 11.43 1.86 16.86
C TYR A 73 12.47 1.82 15.73
N ALA A 74 13.64 2.44 15.93
CA ALA A 74 14.74 2.36 14.96
C ALA A 74 15.27 0.93 14.77
N VAL A 75 15.43 0.17 15.86
CA VAL A 75 15.84 -1.25 15.81
C VAL A 75 14.76 -2.10 15.13
N MET A 76 13.49 -1.87 15.44
CA MET A 76 12.36 -2.58 14.81
C MET A 76 12.34 -2.38 13.29
N HIS A 77 12.52 -1.15 12.83
CA HIS A 77 12.63 -0.81 11.40
C HIS A 77 13.80 -1.54 10.74
N LYS A 78 15.00 -1.46 11.33
CA LYS A 78 16.19 -2.13 10.78
C LYS A 78 15.98 -3.64 10.66
N THR A 79 15.47 -4.26 11.71
CA THR A 79 15.22 -5.71 11.76
C THR A 79 14.19 -6.11 10.71
N SER A 80 13.09 -5.37 10.59
CA SER A 80 12.04 -5.63 9.60
C SER A 80 12.57 -5.53 8.17
N ASN A 81 13.37 -4.50 7.87
CA ASN A 81 13.97 -4.31 6.54
C ASN A 81 14.95 -5.44 6.19
N GLU A 82 15.75 -5.90 7.16
CA GLU A 82 16.68 -7.02 6.95
C GLU A 82 15.94 -8.32 6.66
N LEU A 83 14.87 -8.61 7.40
CA LEU A 83 14.03 -9.79 7.18
C LEU A 83 13.35 -9.76 5.82
N MET A 84 12.78 -8.61 5.43
CA MET A 84 12.19 -8.44 4.09
C MET A 84 13.21 -8.66 2.99
N ARG A 85 14.42 -8.11 3.14
CA ARG A 85 15.50 -8.32 2.17
C ARG A 85 15.87 -9.79 2.03
N LYS A 86 16.07 -10.49 3.15
CA LYS A 86 16.37 -11.94 3.16
C LYS A 86 15.25 -12.76 2.50
N TYR A 87 13.99 -12.38 2.71
CA TYR A 87 12.83 -13.03 2.09
C TYR A 87 12.80 -12.82 0.57
N ILE A 88 13.08 -11.61 0.09
CA ILE A 88 13.17 -11.33 -1.35
C ILE A 88 14.32 -12.14 -1.98
N GLU A 89 15.49 -12.19 -1.34
CA GLU A 89 16.65 -12.95 -1.80
C GLU A 89 16.38 -14.46 -1.86
N SER A 90 15.64 -15.01 -0.89
CA SER A 90 15.27 -16.43 -0.89
C SER A 90 14.22 -16.79 -1.95
N GLN A 91 13.36 -15.86 -2.35
CA GLN A 91 12.42 -16.05 -3.45
C GLN A 91 13.05 -15.84 -4.83
N ALA A 92 14.02 -14.92 -4.95
CA ALA A 92 14.74 -14.66 -6.19
C ALA A 92 15.64 -15.83 -6.61
N ASN A 93 15.93 -16.77 -5.71
CA ASN A 93 16.70 -17.97 -5.99
C ASN A 93 15.83 -19.22 -5.78
N PRO A 94 14.98 -19.61 -6.76
CA PRO A 94 14.24 -20.86 -6.69
C PRO A 94 15.27 -21.98 -6.82
N SER A 95 15.77 -22.47 -5.69
CA SER A 95 16.55 -23.70 -5.67
C SER A 95 15.68 -24.79 -6.29
N PRO A 96 16.18 -25.56 -7.27
CA PRO A 96 15.38 -26.55 -7.96
C PRO A 96 14.91 -27.58 -6.93
N THR A 97 13.60 -27.71 -6.79
CA THR A 97 12.98 -28.79 -6.02
C THR A 97 13.64 -30.11 -6.43
N PRO A 98 14.18 -30.92 -5.50
CA PRO A 98 14.61 -32.26 -5.84
C PRO A 98 13.37 -33.00 -6.33
N SER A 99 13.34 -33.31 -7.62
CA SER A 99 12.34 -34.18 -8.24
C SER A 99 12.38 -35.54 -7.56
N SER A 100 11.52 -35.76 -6.55
CA SER A 100 11.19 -37.10 -6.09
C SER A 100 10.21 -37.70 -7.09
N ASN A 101 10.80 -38.41 -8.04
CA ASN A 101 10.12 -39.22 -9.04
C ASN A 101 9.16 -40.22 -8.36
N GLY A 102 7.86 -40.07 -8.58
CA GLY A 102 6.81 -40.98 -8.08
C GLY A 102 5.54 -40.77 -8.88
N GLY A 103 5.37 -41.55 -9.95
CA GLY A 103 4.47 -41.27 -11.05
C GLY A 103 2.97 -41.33 -10.75
N SER A 104 2.20 -40.71 -11.66
CA SER A 104 1.06 -41.35 -12.34
C SER A 104 0.57 -40.44 -13.47
N ALA A 105 0.48 -41.02 -14.66
CA ALA A 105 0.05 -40.38 -15.89
C ALA A 105 -1.42 -39.93 -15.81
N ALA A 106 -1.69 -38.67 -16.14
CA ALA A 106 -3.03 -38.18 -16.45
C ALA A 106 -2.96 -37.18 -17.61
N SER A 107 -3.93 -37.32 -18.52
CA SER A 107 -3.85 -37.13 -19.97
C SER A 107 -3.68 -35.69 -20.48
N SER A 108 -2.98 -35.60 -21.62
CA SER A 108 -2.76 -34.41 -22.47
C SER A 108 -4.03 -33.86 -23.16
N ASP A 109 -5.19 -34.48 -22.94
CA ASP A 109 -6.47 -34.11 -23.58
C ASP A 109 -7.17 -32.92 -22.91
N SER A 110 -6.94 -32.71 -21.61
CA SER A 110 -7.57 -31.61 -20.86
C SER A 110 -7.03 -30.23 -21.25
N ARG A 111 -5.76 -30.14 -21.67
CA ARG A 111 -5.14 -28.89 -22.11
C ARG A 111 -5.62 -28.41 -23.49
N LYS A 112 -5.91 -29.33 -24.42
CA LYS A 112 -6.39 -28.94 -25.76
C LYS A 112 -7.83 -28.41 -25.76
N ARG A 113 -8.67 -28.86 -24.82
CA ARG A 113 -10.08 -28.44 -24.73
C ARG A 113 -10.26 -27.05 -24.12
N ALA A 114 -9.34 -26.62 -23.24
CA ALA A 114 -9.38 -25.29 -22.64
C ALA A 114 -8.93 -24.19 -23.62
N GLN A 115 -8.00 -24.50 -24.53
CA GLN A 115 -7.45 -23.52 -25.47
C GLN A 115 -8.41 -23.18 -26.63
N ALA A 116 -9.24 -24.13 -27.06
CA ALA A 116 -10.23 -23.92 -28.11
C ALA A 116 -11.43 -23.03 -27.69
N VAL A 117 -11.66 -22.87 -26.38
CA VAL A 117 -12.79 -22.06 -25.85
C VAL A 117 -12.43 -20.57 -25.76
N TRP A 118 -11.13 -20.22 -25.79
CA TRP A 118 -10.68 -18.84 -25.62
C TRP A 118 -10.41 -18.09 -26.94
N GLU A 119 -10.19 -18.79 -28.05
CA GLU A 119 -9.86 -18.17 -29.36
C GLU A 119 -11.07 -17.95 -30.28
N GLY A 120 -12.30 -18.13 -29.80
CA GLY A 120 -13.52 -17.93 -30.59
C GLY A 120 -14.64 -17.27 -29.79
N GLY A 121 -14.59 -15.93 -29.69
CA GLY A 121 -15.65 -15.08 -29.13
C GLY A 121 -15.44 -13.63 -29.50
#